data_AF-A0A662LG31-F1
#
_entry.id   AF-A0A662LG31-F1
#
_cell.length_a   1.000
_cell.length_b   1.000
_cell.length_c   1.000
_cell.angle_alpha   90.00
_cell.angle_beta   90.00
_cell.angle_gamma   90.00
#
_symmetry.space_group_name_H-M   'P 1'
#
loop_
_entity.id
_entity.type
_entity.pdbx_description
1 polymer ?
#
loop_
_entity_poly.entity_id
_entity_poly.type
_entity_poly.pdbx_seq_one_letter_code
_entity_poly.pdbx_strand_id
1 'polypeptide(L)' 'MVYAIFEVKKEDKSKIEKVLKDDLVSRQSITTREASALDIDKDVIYVKIEGSEEGVNRAEELFKEISA' A
#
# COMPACT_ATOMS: atom_id res chain seq x y z
N MET A 1 -0.83 -9.93 14.96
CA MET A 1 -0.71 -8.69 14.17
C MET A 1 0.24 -9.00 13.03
N VAL A 2 -0.14 -8.65 11.81
CA VAL A 2 0.60 -8.96 10.58
C VAL A 2 0.82 -7.67 9.78
N TYR A 3 1.71 -7.72 8.80
CA TYR A 3 1.96 -6.59 7.90
C TYR A 3 2.25 -7.06 6.48
N ALA A 4 2.00 -6.17 5.52
CA ALA A 4 2.41 -6.31 4.12
C ALA A 4 3.00 -4.98 3.62
N ILE A 5 3.89 -5.07 2.63
CA ILE A 5 4.46 -3.90 1.93
C ILE A 5 4.17 -4.07 0.45
N PHE A 6 3.54 -3.06 -0.13
CA PHE A 6 3.19 -3.00 -1.54
C PHE A 6 4.11 -2.02 -2.26
N GLU A 7 4.65 -2.43 -3.41
CA GLU A 7 5.39 -1.57 -4.33
C GLU A 7 4.44 -1.15 -5.46
N VAL A 8 4.18 0.15 -5.60
CA VAL A 8 3.27 0.70 -6.61
C VAL A 8 4.00 1.76 -7.42
N LYS A 9 3.84 1.76 -8.75
CA LYS A 9 4.46 2.78 -9.60
C LYS A 9 3.97 4.18 -9.21
N LYS A 10 4.84 5.18 -9.31
CA LYS A 10 4.51 6.55 -8.92
C LYS A 10 3.34 7.14 -9.74
N GLU A 11 3.21 6.73 -11.01
CA GLU A 11 2.07 7.10 -11.89
C GLU A 11 0.70 6.64 -11.34
N ASP A 12 0.68 5.54 -10.58
CA ASP A 12 -0.52 4.93 -10.01
C ASP A 12 -0.87 5.46 -8.61
N LYS A 13 -0.25 6.57 -8.18
CA LYS A 13 -0.50 7.18 -6.87
C LYS A 13 -1.99 7.43 -6.60
N SER A 14 -2.77 7.81 -7.63
CA SER A 14 -4.21 8.02 -7.50
C SER A 14 -5.00 6.73 -7.20
N LYS A 15 -4.48 5.56 -7.61
CA LYS A 15 -5.07 4.27 -7.31
C LYS A 15 -4.78 3.86 -5.86
N ILE A 16 -3.59 4.17 -5.34
CA ILE A 16 -3.23 3.96 -3.92
C ILE A 16 -4.27 4.62 -3.00
N GLU A 17 -4.58 5.89 -3.25
CA GLU A 17 -5.57 6.67 -2.48
C GLU A 17 -6.95 6.02 -2.43
N LYS A 18 -7.34 5.25 -3.46
CA LYS A 18 -8.61 4.51 -3.47
C LYS A 18 -8.56 3.32 -2.52
N VAL A 19 -7.46 2.56 -2.48
CA VAL A 19 -7.27 1.44 -1.55
C VAL A 19 -7.26 1.91 -0.11
N LEU A 20 -6.55 3.01 0.16
CA LEU A 20 -6.43 3.53 1.54
C LEU A 20 -7.76 4.06 2.10
N LYS A 21 -8.78 4.25 1.25
CA LYS A 21 -10.14 4.64 1.65
C LYS A 21 -11.08 3.45 1.84
N ASP A 22 -10.64 2.22 1.57
CA ASP A 22 -11.43 1.03 1.88
C ASP A 22 -11.68 0.95 3.41
N ASP A 23 -12.88 0.52 3.79
CA ASP A 23 -13.34 0.54 5.18
C ASP A 23 -12.47 -0.34 6.10
N LEU A 24 -11.96 -1.47 5.61
CA LEU A 24 -11.11 -2.36 6.41
C LEU A 24 -9.65 -1.91 6.39
N VAL A 25 -9.17 -1.41 5.26
CA VAL A 25 -7.77 -0.95 5.12
C VAL A 25 -7.52 0.33 5.91
N SER A 26 -8.45 1.29 5.86
CA SER A 26 -8.33 2.60 6.52
C SER A 26 -8.27 2.52 8.06
N ARG A 27 -8.67 1.39 8.65
CA ARG A 27 -8.60 1.11 10.09
C ARG A 27 -7.23 0.63 10.54
N GLN A 28 -6.33 0.31 9.61
CA GLN A 28 -5.01 -0.23 9.89
C GLN A 28 -3.96 0.86 10.00
N SER A 29 -2.78 0.50 10.51
CA SER A 29 -1.61 1.37 10.50
C SER A 29 -1.02 1.42 9.09
N ILE A 30 -1.03 2.61 8.47
CA ILE A 30 -0.60 2.83 7.08
C ILE A 30 0.65 3.72 7.07
N THR A 31 1.69 3.32 6.34
CA THR A 31 2.88 4.15 6.10
C THR A 31 3.20 4.17 4.62
N THR A 32 3.32 5.37 4.04
CA THR A 32 3.63 5.56 2.63
C THR A 32 4.98 6.27 2.47
N ARG A 33 5.88 5.72 1.64
CA ARG A 33 7.21 6.30 1.36
C ARG A 33 7.53 6.17 -0.11
N GLU A 34 8.00 7.26 -0.73
CA GLU A 34 8.59 7.18 -2.08
C GLU A 34 9.97 6.52 -1.99
N ALA A 35 10.33 5.71 -2.99
CA ALA A 35 11.63 5.03 -3.05
C ALA A 35 12.82 6.01 -3.02
N SER A 36 12.67 7.17 -3.67
CA SER A 36 13.66 8.26 -3.65
C SER A 36 13.95 8.78 -2.23
N ALA A 37 12.97 8.74 -1.32
CA ALA A 37 13.15 9.14 0.07
C ALA A 37 13.88 8.07 0.92
N LEU A 38 14.15 6.90 0.34
CA LEU A 38 14.89 5.79 0.94
C LEU A 38 16.23 5.55 0.22
N ASP A 39 16.68 6.51 -0.61
CA ASP A 39 17.88 6.39 -1.45
C ASP A 39 17.84 5.17 -2.40
N ILE A 40 16.63 4.76 -2.81
CA ILE A 40 16.41 3.68 -3.78
C ILE A 40 16.11 4.29 -5.14
N ASP A 41 16.93 3.95 -6.14
CA ASP A 41 16.76 4.39 -7.53
C ASP A 41 15.66 3.58 -8.25
N LYS A 42 14.41 3.84 -7.87
CA LYS A 42 13.20 3.32 -8.49
C LYS A 42 12.11 4.40 -8.49
N ASP A 43 11.26 4.43 -9.51
CA ASP A 43 10.10 5.34 -9.56
C ASP A 43 8.82 4.70 -8.98
N VAL A 44 8.92 4.32 -7.70
CA VAL A 44 7.85 3.60 -6.98
C VAL A 44 7.55 4.22 -5.63
N ILE A 45 6.36 3.94 -5.12
CA ILE A 45 5.87 4.26 -3.79
C ILE A 45 5.68 2.96 -3.04
N TYR A 46 6.28 2.86 -1.87
CA TYR A 46 6.05 1.76 -0.93
C TYR A 46 4.91 2.12 0.01
N VAL A 47 3.97 1.20 0.18
CA VAL A 47 2.84 1.30 1.11
C VAL A 47 2.93 0.13 2.09
N LYS A 48 3.25 0.41 3.35
CA LYS A 48 3.18 -0.56 4.43
C LYS A 48 1.80 -0.49 5.09
N ILE A 49 1.16 -1.64 5.24
CA ILE A 49 -0.08 -1.80 6.01
C ILE A 49 0.16 -2.83 7.10
N GLU A 50 -0.16 -2.47 8.34
CA GLU A 50 0.09 -3.27 9.53
C GLU A 50 -1.13 -3.25 10.45
N GLY A 51 -1.59 -4.41 10.90
CA GLY A 51 -2.78 -4.49 11.73
C GLY A 51 -3.40 -5.89 11.81
N SER A 52 -4.72 -5.95 11.66
CA SER A 52 -5.47 -7.21 11.66
C SER A 52 -5.18 -8.03 10.39
N GLU A 53 -5.24 -9.35 10.51
CA GLU A 53 -5.06 -10.26 9.38
C GLU A 53 -6.10 -10.02 8.29
N GLU A 54 -7.36 -9.80 8.67
CA GLU A 54 -8.44 -9.42 7.76
C GLU A 54 -8.14 -8.13 6.99
N GLY A 55 -7.67 -7.09 7.67
CA GLY A 55 -7.36 -5.80 7.04
C GLY A 55 -6.17 -5.87 6.09
N VAL A 56 -5.14 -6.64 6.45
CA VAL A 56 -3.98 -6.85 5.58
C VAL A 56 -4.34 -7.72 4.38
N ASN A 57 -5.11 -8.79 4.55
CA ASN A 57 -5.58 -9.62 3.44
C ASN A 57 -6.44 -8.81 2.46
N ARG A 58 -7.34 -7.95 2.98
CA ARG A 58 -8.13 -7.03 2.15
C ARG A 58 -7.24 -6.07 1.35
N ALA A 59 -6.19 -5.54 1.96
CA ALA A 59 -5.22 -4.71 1.24
C ALA A 59 -4.53 -5.50 0.12
N GLU A 60 -4.11 -6.74 0.37
CA GLU A 60 -3.47 -7.59 -0.65
C GLU A 60 -4.36 -7.82 -1.87
N GLU A 61 -5.67 -8.05 -1.66
CA GLU A 61 -6.63 -8.18 -2.76
C GLU A 61 -6.71 -6.90 -3.60
N LEU A 62 -6.88 -5.75 -2.95
CA LEU A 62 -7.04 -4.46 -3.63
C LEU A 62 -5.77 -4.00 -4.35
N PHE A 63 -4.59 -4.23 -3.77
CA PHE A 63 -3.32 -3.87 -4.42
C PHE A 63 -3.00 -4.78 -5.62
N LYS A 64 -3.44 -6.06 -5.63
CA LYS A 64 -3.33 -6.93 -6.81
C LYS A 64 -4.09 -6.38 -8.02
N GLU A 65 -5.22 -5.72 -7.81
CA GLU A 65 -6.01 -5.10 -8.89
C GLU A 65 -5.32 -3.86 -9.50
N ILE A 66 -4.37 -3.27 -8.77
CA ILE A 66 -3.68 -2.04 -9.17
C ILE A 66 -2.36 -2.34 -9.89
N SER A 67 -1.67 -3.41 -9.46
CA SER A 67 -0.41 -3.87 -10.04
C SER A 67 -0.57 -4.68 -11.35
N ALA A 68 -1.81 -4.85 -11.83
CA ALA A 68 -2.15 -5.57 -13.07
C ALA A 68 -1.87 -4.77 -14.34
#